data_AF-R7K8L1-F1
#
_entry.id   AF-R7K8L1-F1
#
_cell.length_a   1.000
_cell.length_b   1.000
_cell.length_c   1.000
_cell.angle_alpha   90.00
_cell.angle_beta   90.00
_cell.angle_gamma   90.00
#
_symmetry.space_group_name_H-M   'P 1'
#
loop_
_entity.id
_entity.type
_entity.pdbx_description
1 polymer ?
#
loop_
_entity_poly.entity_id
_entity_poly.type
_entity_poly.pdbx_seq_one_letter_code
_entity_poly.pdbx_strand_id
1 'polypeptide(L)'
;MKQLTVKQYTSIIIVALVVSEILSCIYDIVTGYTEMFLSGSAAYVISALAQIIFMDGALGALIKYIFALVLFMIGAKYSSGINKNDFILRFLIYAIIANLVSGIVNAFNFLNASLYVFYAYICPLTVNVIAYAVFVHTYVLKRTKGKKDATFLAYMSPFVIWKTLVYLSNVILYVTSSETNAVLQEWGFVFTTDPNEETAIIIGAALLGALLVYFAVTYIVLRYAKKPTDGGEPPRDQEKVKKEEDVKVFDDFDI
;
A
#
# COMPACT_ATOMS: atom_id res chain seq x y z
N MET A 1 8.62 21.81 28.46
CA MET A 1 7.97 21.76 27.13
C MET A 1 6.48 21.54 27.32
N LYS A 2 5.62 22.38 26.71
CA LYS A 2 4.16 22.27 26.83
C LYS A 2 3.70 21.06 25.99
N GLN A 3 2.98 20.11 26.58
CA GLN A 3 2.44 18.97 25.84
C GLN A 3 1.33 19.45 24.89
N LEU A 4 1.40 19.02 23.62
CA LEU A 4 0.40 19.33 22.61
C LEU A 4 -0.92 18.61 22.94
N THR A 5 -2.04 19.25 22.66
CA THR A 5 -3.35 18.60 22.75
C THR A 5 -3.53 17.58 21.60
N VAL A 6 -4.38 16.57 21.79
CA VAL A 6 -4.69 15.56 20.76
C VAL A 6 -5.14 16.21 19.44
N LYS A 7 -5.95 17.28 19.51
CA LYS A 7 -6.40 18.02 18.32
C LYS A 7 -5.24 18.66 17.57
N GLN A 8 -4.34 19.34 18.28
CA GLN A 8 -3.16 19.96 17.68
C GLN A 8 -2.25 18.92 17.03
N TYR A 9 -2.05 17.78 17.68
CA TYR A 9 -1.23 16.70 17.14
C TYR A 9 -1.81 16.10 15.86
N THR A 10 -3.12 15.86 15.82
CA THR A 10 -3.81 15.40 14.59
C THR A 10 -3.72 16.42 13.46
N SER A 11 -3.93 17.70 13.75
CA SER A 11 -3.80 18.77 12.74
C SER A 11 -2.39 18.82 12.15
N ILE A 12 -1.35 18.71 12.99
CA ILE A 12 0.04 18.69 12.53
C ILE A 12 0.29 17.51 11.59
N ILE A 13 -0.22 16.32 11.92
CA ILE A 13 -0.03 15.12 11.08
C ILE A 13 -0.76 15.26 9.74
N ILE A 14 -1.96 15.84 9.71
CA ILE A 14 -2.67 16.08 8.45
C ILE A 14 -1.88 17.07 7.57
N VAL A 15 -1.40 18.17 8.15
CA VAL A 15 -0.57 19.15 7.42
C VAL A 15 0.73 18.50 6.93
N ALA A 16 1.41 17.74 7.79
CA ALA A 16 2.63 17.02 7.43
C ALA A 16 2.38 15.99 6.32
N LEU A 17 1.22 15.34 6.31
CA LEU A 17 0.82 14.44 5.24
C LEU A 17 0.68 15.19 3.92
N VAL A 18 -0.08 16.29 3.88
CA VAL A 18 -0.22 17.12 2.68
C VAL A 18 1.14 17.56 2.13
N VAL A 19 2.02 18.06 2.99
CA VAL A 19 3.38 18.47 2.59
C VAL A 19 4.18 17.28 2.06
N SER A 20 4.08 16.11 2.71
CA SER A 20 4.80 14.91 2.25
C SER A 20 4.32 14.41 0.88
N GLU A 21 3.03 14.54 0.57
CA GLU A 21 2.48 14.18 -0.75
C GLU A 21 3.08 15.08 -1.83
N ILE A 22 3.07 16.40 -1.60
CA ILE A 22 3.68 17.38 -2.51
C ILE A 22 5.16 17.06 -2.74
N LEU A 23 5.90 16.74 -1.67
CA LEU A 23 7.31 16.36 -1.79
C LEU A 23 7.51 15.06 -2.57
N SER A 24 6.61 14.08 -2.43
CA SER A 24 6.70 12.83 -3.18
C SER A 24 6.44 13.00 -4.67
N CYS A 25 5.69 14.03 -5.07
CA CYS A 25 5.35 14.36 -6.46
C CYS A 25 6.22 15.50 -7.03
N ILE A 26 7.33 15.86 -6.39
CA ILE A 26 8.09 17.07 -6.76
C ILE A 26 8.57 17.07 -8.21
N TYR A 27 8.90 15.90 -8.77
CA TYR A 27 9.31 15.79 -10.17
C TYR A 27 8.14 16.07 -11.12
N ASP A 28 6.98 15.46 -10.90
CA ASP A 28 5.77 15.66 -11.71
C ASP A 28 5.30 17.12 -11.62
N ILE A 29 5.47 17.75 -10.45
CA ILE A 29 5.16 19.17 -10.26
C ILE A 29 6.11 20.04 -11.09
N VAL A 30 7.42 19.74 -11.07
CA VAL A 30 8.39 20.49 -11.87
C VAL A 30 8.07 20.33 -13.36
N THR A 31 7.86 19.12 -13.85
CA THR A 31 7.59 18.89 -15.28
C THR A 31 6.23 19.46 -15.72
N GLY A 32 5.19 19.32 -14.90
CA GLY A 32 3.82 19.72 -15.25
C GLY A 32 3.52 21.22 -15.13
N TYR A 33 4.19 21.94 -14.22
CA TYR A 33 3.86 23.34 -13.93
C TYR A 33 4.96 24.35 -14.30
N THR A 34 6.12 23.91 -14.81
CA THR A 34 7.24 24.82 -15.14
C THR A 34 6.81 25.99 -16.02
N GLU A 35 6.04 25.75 -17.08
CA GLU A 35 5.59 26.83 -17.98
C GLU A 35 4.69 27.85 -17.29
N MET A 36 3.83 27.41 -16.37
CA MET A 36 2.97 28.31 -15.58
C MET A 36 3.80 29.23 -14.67
N PHE A 37 4.88 28.71 -14.07
CA PHE A 37 5.79 29.52 -13.24
C PHE A 37 6.66 30.47 -14.08
N LEU A 38 7.12 30.02 -15.24
CA LEU A 38 7.94 30.83 -16.16
C LEU A 38 7.15 31.91 -16.91
N SER A 39 5.81 31.80 -16.95
CA SER A 39 4.93 32.77 -17.62
C SER A 39 5.01 34.21 -17.07
N GLY A 40 5.52 34.40 -15.84
CA GLY A 40 5.58 35.70 -15.17
C GLY A 40 4.22 36.28 -14.76
N SER A 41 3.12 35.58 -15.06
CA SER A 41 1.76 36.01 -14.71
C SER A 41 1.39 35.55 -13.31
N ALA A 42 1.00 36.49 -12.45
CA ALA A 42 0.50 36.18 -11.11
C ALA A 42 -0.68 35.20 -11.12
N ALA A 43 -1.57 35.29 -12.12
CA ALA A 43 -2.72 34.40 -12.23
C ALA A 43 -2.32 32.95 -12.52
N TYR A 44 -1.34 32.74 -13.41
CA TYR A 44 -0.84 31.40 -13.71
C TYR A 44 -0.05 30.81 -12.53
N VAL A 45 0.76 31.63 -11.85
CA VAL A 45 1.48 31.20 -10.64
C VAL A 45 0.51 30.81 -9.52
N ILE A 46 -0.53 31.62 -9.27
CA ILE A 46 -1.55 31.31 -8.25
C ILE A 46 -2.31 30.03 -8.62
N SER A 47 -2.68 29.85 -9.89
CA SER A 47 -3.36 28.64 -10.37
C SER A 47 -2.51 27.39 -10.16
N ALA A 48 -1.21 27.45 -10.52
CA ALA A 48 -0.28 26.35 -10.30
C ALA A 48 -0.15 26.00 -8.81
N LEU A 49 0.04 27.00 -7.94
CA LEU A 49 0.11 26.78 -6.49
C LEU A 49 -1.17 26.15 -5.92
N ALA A 50 -2.34 26.59 -6.37
CA ALA A 50 -3.60 26.00 -5.96
C ALA A 50 -3.70 24.53 -6.37
N GLN A 51 -3.37 24.20 -7.63
CA GLN A 51 -3.41 22.83 -8.12
C GLN A 51 -2.43 21.92 -7.35
N ILE A 52 -1.20 22.39 -7.10
CA ILE A 52 -0.21 21.66 -6.29
C ILE A 52 -0.74 21.38 -4.88
N ILE A 53 -1.32 22.39 -4.21
CA ILE A 53 -1.80 22.21 -2.83
C ILE A 53 -3.01 21.27 -2.79
N PHE A 54 -3.97 21.43 -3.71
CA PHE A 54 -5.23 20.68 -3.64
C PHE A 54 -5.16 19.31 -4.30
N MET A 55 -4.57 19.20 -5.49
CA MET A 55 -4.53 17.97 -6.28
C MET A 55 -3.35 17.09 -5.84
N ASP A 56 -2.14 17.66 -5.81
CA ASP A 56 -0.93 16.87 -5.49
C ASP A 56 -0.74 16.70 -3.97
N GLY A 57 -1.29 17.60 -3.16
CA GLY A 57 -1.23 17.55 -1.70
C GLY A 57 -2.48 16.97 -1.02
N ALA A 58 -3.54 17.78 -0.97
CA ALA A 58 -4.71 17.53 -0.14
C ALA A 58 -5.52 16.29 -0.58
N LEU A 59 -5.69 16.10 -1.89
CA LEU A 59 -6.41 14.95 -2.43
C LEU A 59 -5.69 13.63 -2.12
N GLY A 60 -4.36 13.57 -2.32
CA GLY A 60 -3.55 12.42 -1.94
C GLY A 60 -3.66 12.08 -0.44
N ALA A 61 -3.55 13.11 0.41
CA ALA A 61 -3.71 12.96 1.86
C ALA A 61 -5.11 12.45 2.24
N LEU A 62 -6.16 12.94 1.58
CA LEU A 62 -7.55 12.50 1.79
C LEU A 62 -7.72 11.02 1.39
N ILE A 63 -7.19 10.61 0.23
CA ILE A 63 -7.23 9.22 -0.23
C ILE A 63 -6.57 8.30 0.80
N LYS A 64 -5.39 8.67 1.31
CA LYS A 64 -4.69 7.87 2.34
C LYS A 64 -5.48 7.79 3.65
N TYR A 65 -6.14 8.87 4.06
CA TYR A 65 -7.02 8.86 5.23
C TYR A 65 -8.22 7.92 5.04
N ILE A 66 -8.89 7.99 3.89
CA ILE A 66 -10.00 7.10 3.54
C ILE A 66 -9.53 5.64 3.49
N PHE A 67 -8.37 5.38 2.88
CA PHE A 67 -7.80 4.04 2.83
C PHE A 67 -7.47 3.50 4.23
N ALA A 68 -6.92 4.33 5.12
CA ALA A 68 -6.69 3.95 6.52
C ALA A 68 -7.99 3.58 7.24
N LEU A 69 -9.08 4.32 6.99
CA LEU A 69 -10.40 4.02 7.53
C LEU A 69 -10.92 2.67 7.02
N VAL A 70 -10.84 2.42 5.72
CA VAL A 70 -11.27 1.14 5.11
C VAL A 70 -10.46 -0.02 5.68
N LEU A 71 -9.13 0.10 5.74
CA LEU A 71 -8.26 -0.91 6.35
C LEU A 71 -8.62 -1.18 7.81
N PHE A 72 -8.88 -0.14 8.60
CA PHE A 72 -9.31 -0.30 9.98
C PHE A 72 -10.63 -1.09 10.05
N MET A 73 -11.62 -0.77 9.21
CA MET A 73 -12.91 -1.46 9.21
C MET A 73 -12.78 -2.95 8.85
N ILE A 74 -11.86 -3.29 7.94
CA ILE A 74 -11.59 -4.68 7.57
C ILE A 74 -10.93 -5.41 8.75
N GLY A 75 -9.84 -4.85 9.28
CA GLY A 75 -9.04 -5.52 10.30
C GLY A 75 -9.63 -5.53 11.71
N ALA A 76 -10.51 -4.58 12.05
CA ALA A 76 -11.16 -4.50 13.36
C ALA A 76 -11.98 -5.77 13.70
N LYS A 77 -12.42 -6.53 12.70
CA LYS A 77 -13.10 -7.83 12.88
C LYS A 77 -12.17 -8.93 13.39
N TYR A 78 -10.86 -8.77 13.18
CA TYR A 78 -9.85 -9.80 13.44
C TYR A 78 -8.91 -9.42 14.60
N SER A 79 -8.80 -8.12 14.92
CA SER A 79 -7.96 -7.62 16.01
C SER A 79 -8.76 -7.00 17.15
N SER A 80 -8.59 -7.50 18.37
CA SER A 80 -9.02 -6.81 19.59
C SER A 80 -7.87 -5.95 20.14
N GLY A 81 -8.18 -4.72 20.58
CA GLY A 81 -7.23 -3.83 21.25
C GLY A 81 -6.61 -2.72 20.40
N ILE A 82 -7.08 -2.52 19.16
CA ILE A 82 -6.65 -1.41 18.31
C ILE A 82 -7.72 -0.31 18.32
N ASN A 83 -7.37 0.88 18.79
CA ASN A 83 -8.25 2.05 18.71
C ASN A 83 -8.21 2.65 17.30
N LYS A 84 -9.38 3.02 16.77
CA LYS A 84 -9.54 3.63 15.44
C LYS A 84 -8.63 4.84 15.21
N ASN A 85 -8.65 5.80 16.13
CA ASN A 85 -7.91 7.05 15.94
C ASN A 85 -6.40 6.85 16.03
N ASP A 86 -5.92 6.01 16.95
CA ASP A 86 -4.49 5.67 17.06
C ASP A 86 -4.00 4.85 15.85
N PHE A 87 -4.85 3.95 15.32
CA PHE A 87 -4.55 3.22 14.08
C PHE A 87 -4.37 4.16 12.89
N ILE A 88 -5.36 5.02 12.64
CA ILE A 88 -5.33 5.95 11.51
C ILE A 88 -4.11 6.84 11.64
N LEU A 89 -3.90 7.45 12.81
CA LEU A 89 -2.82 8.37 13.03
C LEU A 89 -1.44 7.73 12.79
N ARG A 90 -1.23 6.49 13.24
CA ARG A 90 0.02 5.77 12.97
C ARG A 90 0.16 5.38 11.52
N PHE A 91 -0.91 4.95 10.87
CA PHE A 91 -0.88 4.69 9.43
C PHE A 91 -0.41 5.92 8.66
N LEU A 92 -0.95 7.11 8.98
CA LEU A 92 -0.55 8.36 8.33
C LEU A 92 0.92 8.71 8.61
N ILE A 93 1.43 8.47 9.82
CA ILE A 93 2.86 8.68 10.13
C ILE A 93 3.75 7.79 9.25
N TYR A 94 3.42 6.51 9.10
CA TYR A 94 4.20 5.61 8.23
C TYR A 94 4.10 6.03 6.76
N ALA A 95 2.94 6.52 6.32
CA ALA A 95 2.79 7.07 4.98
C ALA A 95 3.62 8.35 4.76
N ILE A 96 3.67 9.26 5.75
CA ILE A 96 4.52 10.45 5.71
C ILE A 96 5.98 10.05 5.54
N ILE A 97 6.46 9.09 6.34
CA ILE A 97 7.84 8.61 6.25
C ILE A 97 8.12 8.02 4.86
N ALA A 98 7.21 7.18 4.34
CA ALA A 98 7.36 6.59 3.01
C ALA A 98 7.38 7.65 1.90
N ASN A 99 6.52 8.65 1.99
CA ASN A 99 6.46 9.77 1.05
C ASN A 99 7.72 10.61 1.09
N LEU A 100 8.26 10.91 2.27
CA LEU A 100 9.50 11.67 2.41
C LEU A 100 10.69 10.91 1.80
N VAL A 101 10.80 9.60 2.06
CA VAL A 101 11.84 8.77 1.45
C VAL A 101 11.66 8.75 -0.07
N SER A 102 10.43 8.56 -0.55
CA SER A 102 10.14 8.57 -1.99
C SER A 102 10.45 9.92 -2.63
N GLY A 103 10.16 11.04 -1.95
CA GLY A 103 10.48 12.39 -2.40
C GLY A 103 11.98 12.66 -2.46
N ILE A 104 12.76 12.20 -1.47
CA ILE A 104 14.23 12.25 -1.50
C ILE A 104 14.76 11.45 -2.70
N VAL A 105 14.22 10.25 -2.91
CA VAL A 105 14.62 9.41 -4.04
C VAL A 105 14.25 10.06 -5.38
N ASN A 106 13.04 10.60 -5.50
CA ASN A 106 12.57 11.31 -6.70
C ASN A 106 13.35 12.60 -6.97
N ALA A 107 13.90 13.26 -5.95
CA ALA A 107 14.78 14.41 -6.13
C ALA A 107 16.08 14.04 -6.85
N PHE A 108 16.51 12.78 -6.88
CA PHE A 108 17.67 12.37 -7.69
C PHE A 108 17.38 12.27 -9.19
N ASN A 109 16.12 12.42 -9.64
CA ASN A 109 15.77 12.45 -11.07
C ASN A 109 16.39 13.62 -11.83
N PHE A 110 16.78 14.70 -11.14
CA PHE A 110 17.55 15.78 -11.78
C PHE A 110 18.92 15.33 -12.30
N LEU A 111 19.47 14.22 -11.78
CA LEU A 111 20.76 13.67 -12.24
C LEU A 111 20.62 12.87 -13.53
N ASN A 112 19.50 12.18 -13.73
CA ASN A 112 19.20 11.45 -14.95
C ASN A 112 17.69 11.19 -15.04
N ALA A 113 17.04 11.76 -16.06
CA ALA A 113 15.61 11.61 -16.30
C ALA A 113 15.19 10.14 -16.52
N SER A 114 16.10 9.27 -16.98
CA SER A 114 15.80 7.84 -17.15
C SER A 114 15.60 7.10 -15.82
N LEU A 115 16.04 7.68 -14.70
CA LEU A 115 15.80 7.12 -13.36
C LEU A 115 14.33 7.27 -12.94
N TYR A 116 13.60 8.20 -13.53
CA TYR A 116 12.18 8.43 -13.23
C TYR A 116 11.35 7.17 -13.44
N VAL A 117 11.57 6.50 -14.57
CA VAL A 117 10.86 5.27 -14.93
C VAL A 117 11.14 4.18 -13.90
N PHE A 118 12.39 3.98 -13.50
CA PHE A 118 12.73 3.05 -12.43
C PHE A 118 12.06 3.40 -11.11
N TYR A 119 12.01 4.69 -10.73
CA TYR A 119 11.37 5.10 -9.47
C TYR A 119 9.85 4.94 -9.47
N ALA A 120 9.19 5.13 -10.62
CA ALA A 120 7.75 4.90 -10.77
C ALA A 120 7.37 3.44 -10.44
N TYR A 121 8.26 2.47 -10.65
CA TYR A 121 8.05 1.08 -10.25
C TYR A 121 8.64 0.76 -8.87
N ILE A 122 9.85 1.22 -8.56
CA ILE A 122 10.59 0.86 -7.35
C ILE A 122 10.00 1.54 -6.11
N CYS A 123 9.73 2.85 -6.12
CA CYS A 123 9.28 3.55 -4.92
C CYS A 123 7.90 3.05 -4.43
N PRO A 124 6.90 2.82 -5.30
CA PRO A 124 5.60 2.28 -4.89
C PRO A 124 5.64 0.83 -4.40
N LEU A 125 6.53 -0.03 -4.92
CA LEU A 125 6.64 -1.44 -4.55
C LEU A 125 7.64 -1.72 -3.43
N THR A 126 8.59 -0.82 -3.19
CA THR A 126 9.65 -1.05 -2.21
C THR A 126 9.42 -0.17 -0.99
N VAL A 127 9.48 1.16 -1.14
CA VAL A 127 9.40 2.09 0.00
C VAL A 127 8.03 2.02 0.69
N ASN A 128 6.96 2.13 -0.09
CA ASN A 128 5.60 2.09 0.45
C ASN A 128 5.22 0.73 1.05
N VAL A 129 5.65 -0.37 0.41
CA VAL A 129 5.41 -1.73 0.90
C VAL A 129 6.18 -2.00 2.18
N ILE A 130 7.45 -1.62 2.25
CA ILE A 130 8.27 -1.78 3.46
C ILE A 130 7.67 -0.95 4.60
N ALA A 131 7.31 0.32 4.36
CA ALA A 131 6.70 1.15 5.39
C ALA A 131 5.40 0.54 5.92
N TYR A 132 4.54 0.03 5.03
CA TYR A 132 3.29 -0.62 5.42
C TYR A 132 3.52 -1.95 6.15
N ALA A 133 4.46 -2.77 5.69
CA ALA A 133 4.86 -4.01 6.35
C ALA A 133 5.39 -3.75 7.76
N VAL A 134 6.27 -2.76 7.93
CA VAL A 134 6.78 -2.34 9.24
C VAL A 134 5.65 -1.85 10.13
N PHE A 135 4.70 -1.06 9.61
CA PHE A 135 3.50 -0.66 10.35
C PHE A 135 2.70 -1.88 10.85
N VAL A 136 2.39 -2.82 9.97
CA VAL A 136 1.64 -4.03 10.33
C VAL A 136 2.39 -4.83 11.40
N HIS A 137 3.68 -5.06 11.23
CA HIS A 137 4.46 -5.86 12.18
C HIS A 137 4.68 -5.17 13.53
N THR A 138 5.09 -3.91 13.51
CA THR A 138 5.53 -3.20 14.72
C THR A 138 4.36 -2.61 15.52
N TYR A 139 3.24 -2.32 14.88
CA TYR A 139 2.07 -1.75 15.53
C TYR A 139 0.91 -2.75 15.60
N VAL A 140 0.38 -3.17 14.46
CA VAL A 140 -0.86 -3.98 14.40
C VAL A 140 -0.67 -5.33 15.08
N LEU A 141 0.31 -6.12 14.63
CA LEU A 141 0.54 -7.48 15.14
C LEU A 141 1.07 -7.50 16.56
N LYS A 142 1.80 -6.47 17.01
CA LYS A 142 2.23 -6.34 18.41
C LYS A 142 1.05 -6.12 19.36
N ARG A 143 0.02 -5.39 18.93
CA ARG A 143 -1.15 -5.07 19.76
C ARG A 143 -2.30 -6.05 19.64
N THR A 144 -2.28 -6.89 18.62
CA THR A 144 -3.30 -7.92 18.38
C THR A 144 -3.16 -9.05 19.41
N LYS A 145 -4.23 -9.26 20.21
CA LYS A 145 -4.33 -10.35 21.20
C LYS A 145 -5.01 -11.62 20.68
N GLY A 146 -5.41 -11.65 19.40
CA GLY A 146 -6.15 -12.74 18.76
C GLY A 146 -5.37 -13.50 17.69
N LYS A 147 -6.08 -13.92 16.62
CA LYS A 147 -5.53 -14.61 15.46
C LYS A 147 -4.62 -13.68 14.64
N LYS A 148 -3.33 -13.69 14.95
CA LYS A 148 -2.31 -12.83 14.31
C LYS A 148 -2.18 -13.11 12.82
N ASP A 149 -2.32 -14.36 12.41
CA ASP A 149 -2.35 -14.79 11.01
C ASP A 149 -3.55 -14.17 10.25
N ALA A 150 -4.76 -14.29 10.80
CA ALA A 150 -5.95 -13.72 10.19
C ALA A 150 -5.90 -12.18 10.16
N THR A 151 -5.35 -11.57 11.21
CA THR A 151 -5.16 -10.11 11.27
C THR A 151 -4.13 -9.65 10.24
N PHE A 152 -3.00 -10.35 10.11
CA PHE A 152 -2.00 -10.07 9.09
C PHE A 152 -2.61 -10.12 7.70
N LEU A 153 -3.35 -11.19 7.37
CA LEU A 153 -4.06 -11.29 6.09
C LEU A 153 -5.05 -10.14 5.87
N ALA A 154 -5.85 -9.80 6.89
CA ALA A 154 -6.85 -8.74 6.78
C ALA A 154 -6.24 -7.37 6.43
N TYR A 155 -5.06 -7.06 6.95
CA TYR A 155 -4.37 -5.80 6.68
C TYR A 155 -3.47 -5.85 5.43
N MET A 156 -2.69 -6.92 5.25
CA MET A 156 -1.73 -7.01 4.15
C MET A 156 -2.37 -7.38 2.81
N SER A 157 -3.41 -8.22 2.77
CA SER A 157 -4.00 -8.69 1.50
C SER A 157 -4.54 -7.54 0.63
N PRO A 158 -5.36 -6.60 1.13
CA PRO A 158 -5.85 -5.50 0.31
C PRO A 158 -4.71 -4.66 -0.29
N PHE A 159 -3.64 -4.47 0.49
CA PHE A 159 -2.48 -3.70 0.06
C PHE A 159 -1.64 -4.42 -1.00
N VAL A 160 -1.37 -5.72 -0.80
CA VAL A 160 -0.65 -6.55 -1.79
C VAL A 160 -1.46 -6.65 -3.08
N ILE A 161 -2.76 -6.94 -3.02
CA ILE A 161 -3.64 -7.01 -4.19
C ILE A 161 -3.60 -5.69 -4.96
N TRP A 162 -3.78 -4.56 -4.27
CA TRP A 162 -3.72 -3.24 -4.89
C TRP A 162 -2.39 -3.00 -5.60
N LYS A 163 -1.26 -3.28 -4.94
CA LYS A 163 0.06 -3.06 -5.53
C LYS A 163 0.34 -3.99 -6.71
N THR A 164 -0.09 -5.24 -6.64
CA THR A 164 -0.03 -6.18 -7.76
C THR A 164 -0.85 -5.68 -8.95
N LEU A 165 -2.08 -5.21 -8.72
CA LEU A 165 -2.94 -4.69 -9.78
C LEU A 165 -2.32 -3.45 -10.44
N VAL A 166 -1.83 -2.48 -9.66
CA VAL A 166 -1.16 -1.29 -10.20
C VAL A 166 0.05 -1.67 -11.04
N TYR A 167 0.89 -2.59 -10.57
CA TYR A 167 2.03 -3.08 -11.33
C TYR A 167 1.59 -3.75 -12.64
N LEU A 168 0.62 -4.67 -12.59
CA LEU A 168 0.12 -5.37 -13.78
C LEU A 168 -0.54 -4.41 -14.78
N SER A 169 -1.25 -3.39 -14.32
CA SER A 169 -1.81 -2.35 -15.19
C SER A 169 -0.70 -1.62 -15.95
N ASN A 170 0.40 -1.25 -15.30
CA ASN A 170 1.54 -0.62 -15.96
C ASN A 170 2.22 -1.56 -16.97
N VAL A 171 2.33 -2.85 -16.64
CA VAL A 171 2.86 -3.86 -17.59
C VAL A 171 1.96 -4.01 -18.81
N ILE A 172 0.64 -4.06 -18.60
CA ILE A 172 -0.34 -4.16 -19.70
C ILE A 172 -0.20 -2.95 -20.62
N LEU A 173 -0.16 -1.73 -20.08
CA LEU A 173 0.01 -0.50 -20.87
C LEU A 173 1.30 -0.51 -21.70
N TYR A 174 2.38 -1.07 -21.16
CA TYR A 174 3.64 -1.20 -21.89
C TYR A 174 3.57 -2.25 -23.02
N VAL A 175 2.93 -3.39 -22.79
CA VAL A 175 2.88 -4.53 -23.73
C VAL A 175 1.74 -4.37 -24.76
N THR A 176 0.78 -3.47 -24.53
CA THR A 176 -0.35 -3.28 -25.45
C THR A 176 0.08 -2.81 -26.84
N SER A 177 -0.57 -3.39 -27.86
CA SER A 177 -0.32 -3.13 -29.28
C SER A 177 -0.47 -1.65 -29.66
N SER A 178 0.13 -1.26 -30.79
CA SER A 178 0.04 0.09 -31.35
C SER A 178 -1.41 0.60 -31.54
N GLU A 179 -2.37 -0.31 -31.77
CA GLU A 179 -3.79 0.04 -31.93
C GLU A 179 -4.44 0.47 -30.62
N THR A 180 -4.07 -0.17 -29.49
CA THR A 180 -4.58 0.21 -28.16
C THR A 180 -3.97 1.55 -27.71
N ASN A 181 -2.70 1.78 -28.03
CA ASN A 181 -2.03 3.06 -27.76
C ASN A 181 -2.66 4.20 -28.57
N ALA A 182 -3.08 3.96 -29.81
CA ALA A 182 -3.79 4.96 -30.63
C ALA A 182 -5.13 5.35 -29.99
N VAL A 183 -5.94 4.38 -29.54
CA VAL A 183 -7.22 4.66 -28.85
C VAL A 183 -7.02 5.40 -27.55
N LEU A 184 -6.00 5.05 -26.77
CA LEU A 184 -5.71 5.73 -25.50
C LEU A 184 -5.14 7.15 -25.73
N GLN A 185 -4.37 7.37 -26.81
CA GLN A 185 -3.95 8.71 -27.23
C GLN A 185 -5.14 9.57 -27.67
N GLU A 186 -6.13 8.99 -28.38
CA GLU A 186 -7.39 9.67 -28.71
C GLU A 186 -8.17 10.08 -27.46
N TRP A 187 -8.04 9.33 -26.36
CA TRP A 187 -8.63 9.69 -25.06
C TRP A 187 -7.79 10.69 -24.27
N GLY A 188 -6.68 11.18 -24.82
CA GLY A 188 -5.82 12.21 -24.24
C GLY A 188 -4.67 11.68 -23.36
N PHE A 189 -4.41 10.37 -23.37
CA PHE A 189 -3.27 9.81 -22.62
C PHE A 189 -1.98 9.90 -23.44
N VAL A 190 -0.94 10.52 -22.85
CA VAL A 190 0.39 10.59 -23.45
C VAL A 190 1.20 9.36 -23.07
N PHE A 191 1.60 8.56 -24.05
CA PHE A 191 2.50 7.42 -23.85
C PHE A 191 3.93 7.85 -24.15
N THR A 192 4.77 7.84 -23.13
CA THR A 192 6.21 8.05 -23.29
C THR A 192 6.88 6.70 -23.15
N THR A 193 7.33 6.10 -24.26
CA THR A 193 8.10 4.86 -24.23
C THR A 193 9.55 5.19 -23.93
N ASP A 194 9.98 4.98 -22.68
CA ASP A 194 11.40 5.11 -22.32
C ASP A 194 12.11 3.79 -22.67
N PRO A 195 13.28 3.82 -23.32
CA PRO A 195 14.04 2.61 -23.62
C PRO A 195 14.43 1.79 -22.37
N ASN A 196 14.40 2.39 -21.18
CA ASN A 196 14.69 1.72 -19.92
C ASN A 196 13.47 1.06 -19.26
N GLU A 197 12.28 1.23 -19.82
CA GLU A 197 11.03 0.75 -19.23
C GLU A 197 10.95 -0.78 -19.19
N GLU A 198 11.52 -1.48 -20.18
CA GLU A 198 11.66 -2.95 -20.16
C GLU A 198 12.47 -3.42 -18.94
N THR A 199 13.60 -2.75 -18.66
CA THR A 199 14.45 -3.07 -17.52
C THR A 199 13.74 -2.73 -16.20
N ALA A 200 13.01 -1.62 -16.16
CA ALA A 200 12.23 -1.22 -14.98
C ALA A 200 11.10 -2.21 -14.67
N ILE A 201 10.44 -2.75 -15.70
CA ILE A 201 9.44 -3.82 -15.58
C ILE A 201 10.08 -5.09 -15.02
N ILE A 202 11.23 -5.52 -15.53
CA ILE A 202 11.94 -6.71 -15.01
C ILE A 202 12.27 -6.53 -13.51
N ILE A 203 12.77 -5.37 -13.11
CA ILE A 203 13.06 -5.07 -11.69
C ILE A 203 11.76 -5.05 -10.88
N GLY A 204 10.69 -4.45 -11.41
CA GLY A 204 9.37 -4.45 -10.79
C GLY A 204 8.82 -5.85 -10.56
N ALA A 205 9.00 -6.77 -11.53
CA ALA A 205 8.61 -8.17 -11.40
C ALA A 205 9.38 -8.87 -10.28
N ALA A 206 10.70 -8.65 -10.19
CA ALA A 206 11.53 -9.21 -9.14
C ALA A 206 11.11 -8.71 -7.75
N LEU A 207 10.83 -7.41 -7.61
CA LEU A 207 10.33 -6.80 -6.38
C LEU A 207 8.94 -7.32 -5.99
N LEU A 208 8.04 -7.48 -6.96
CA LEU A 208 6.72 -8.06 -6.74
C LEU A 208 6.84 -9.52 -6.29
N GLY A 209 7.72 -10.31 -6.93
CA GLY A 209 8.02 -11.68 -6.52
C GLY A 209 8.52 -11.74 -5.08
N ALA A 210 9.46 -10.86 -4.70
CA ALA A 210 9.96 -10.75 -3.34
C ALA A 210 8.84 -10.37 -2.34
N LEU A 211 7.92 -9.47 -2.70
CA LEU A 211 6.75 -9.13 -1.89
C LEU A 211 5.83 -10.34 -1.67
N LEU A 212 5.54 -11.11 -2.72
CA LEU A 212 4.70 -12.31 -2.62
C LEU A 212 5.36 -13.39 -1.75
N VAL A 213 6.67 -13.60 -1.90
CA VAL A 213 7.45 -14.50 -1.04
C VAL A 213 7.39 -14.04 0.42
N TYR A 214 7.65 -12.76 0.68
CA TYR A 214 7.54 -12.18 2.02
C TYR A 214 6.14 -12.39 2.61
N PHE A 215 5.10 -12.12 1.84
CA PHE A 215 3.71 -12.26 2.27
C PHE A 215 3.37 -13.72 2.62
N ALA A 216 3.75 -14.66 1.76
CA ALA A 216 3.54 -16.09 1.97
C ALA A 216 4.33 -16.62 3.19
N VAL A 217 5.63 -16.33 3.27
CA VAL A 217 6.50 -16.75 4.38
C VAL A 217 5.98 -16.19 5.70
N THR A 218 5.62 -14.91 5.75
CA THR A 218 5.10 -14.29 6.97
C THR A 218 3.79 -14.92 7.41
N TYR A 219 2.89 -15.19 6.46
CA TYR A 219 1.64 -15.88 6.76
C TYR A 219 1.87 -17.29 7.33
N ILE A 220 2.76 -18.07 6.70
CA ILE A 220 3.13 -19.41 7.16
C ILE A 220 3.74 -19.33 8.57
N VAL A 221 4.68 -18.42 8.80
CA VAL A 221 5.29 -18.22 10.12
C VAL A 221 4.23 -17.88 11.16
N LEU A 222 3.30 -16.95 10.88
CA LEU A 222 2.26 -16.58 11.84
C LEU A 222 1.24 -17.70 12.10
N ARG A 223 0.95 -18.54 11.11
CA ARG A 223 0.01 -19.66 11.21
C ARG A 223 0.61 -20.87 11.92
N TYR A 224 1.88 -21.15 11.67
CA TYR A 224 2.58 -22.36 12.13
C TYR A 224 3.60 -22.11 13.24
N ALA A 225 3.82 -20.87 13.67
CA ALA A 225 4.52 -20.56 14.92
C ALA A 225 3.68 -21.02 16.11
N LYS A 226 3.64 -22.34 16.34
CA LYS A 226 3.34 -22.90 17.65
C LYS A 226 4.33 -22.29 18.65
N LYS A 227 3.87 -21.98 19.86
CA LYS A 227 4.76 -21.72 21.01
C LYS A 227 5.79 -22.87 21.08
N PRO A 228 7.02 -22.62 21.56
CA PRO A 228 7.97 -23.70 21.77
C PRO A 228 7.38 -24.67 22.80
N THR A 229 6.83 -25.76 22.31
CA THR A 229 6.56 -26.97 23.08
C THR A 229 7.16 -28.08 22.25
N ASP A 230 8.21 -28.65 22.85
CA ASP A 230 8.96 -29.85 22.52
C ASP A 230 8.42 -30.68 21.35
N GLY A 231 9.33 -30.94 20.40
CA GLY A 231 9.33 -32.05 19.44
C GLY A 231 7.97 -32.55 18.98
N GLY A 232 7.51 -32.11 17.81
CA GLY A 232 6.38 -32.74 17.14
C GLY A 232 6.18 -32.18 15.75
N GLU A 233 6.22 -33.08 14.77
CA GLU A 233 6.08 -32.85 13.33
C GLU A 233 4.99 -31.82 12.95
N PRO A 234 5.15 -31.14 11.79
CA PRO A 234 4.12 -30.24 11.29
C PRO A 234 2.79 -31.00 11.12
N PRO A 235 1.65 -30.37 11.46
CA PRO A 235 0.36 -31.06 11.36
C PRO A 235 0.06 -31.35 9.89
N ARG A 236 -0.09 -32.63 9.55
CA ARG A 236 -0.79 -33.05 8.33
C ARG A 236 -2.22 -32.51 8.41
N ASP A 237 -2.64 -31.81 7.37
CA ASP A 237 -4.04 -31.42 7.19
C ASP A 237 -4.89 -32.68 7.22
N GLN A 238 -5.49 -32.99 8.37
CA GLN A 238 -6.48 -34.06 8.45
C GLN A 238 -7.75 -33.54 7.79
N GLU A 239 -7.91 -34.02 6.56
CA GLU A 239 -9.16 -34.30 5.88
C GLU A 239 -10.38 -34.26 6.80
N LYS A 240 -11.34 -33.43 6.42
CA LYS A 240 -12.74 -33.60 6.81
C LYS A 240 -13.25 -34.93 6.24
N VAL A 241 -12.89 -36.04 6.87
CA VAL A 241 -13.65 -37.27 6.74
C VAL A 241 -14.94 -37.05 7.52
N LYS A 242 -16.05 -36.88 6.79
CA LYS A 242 -17.40 -36.98 7.33
C LYS A 242 -17.46 -38.28 8.13
N LYS A 243 -17.66 -38.17 9.45
CA LYS A 243 -18.16 -39.32 10.21
C LYS A 243 -19.60 -39.53 9.79
N GLU A 244 -19.82 -40.65 9.11
CA GLU A 244 -21.13 -41.27 8.95
C GLU A 244 -21.79 -41.38 10.33
N GLU A 245 -23.06 -40.97 10.39
CA GLU A 245 -23.92 -41.18 11.55
C GLU A 245 -24.26 -42.68 11.63
N ASP A 246 -23.58 -43.39 12.52
CA ASP A 246 -23.99 -44.73 12.94
C ASP A 246 -25.31 -44.65 13.72
N VAL A 247 -26.38 -45.01 13.02
CA VAL A 247 -27.45 -45.94 13.42
C VAL A 247 -27.84 -45.93 14.91
N LYS A 248 -29.02 -45.37 15.22
CA LYS A 248 -29.85 -45.83 16.35
C LYS A 248 -31.04 -46.60 15.82
N VAL A 249 -30.95 -47.93 15.90
CA VAL A 249 -32.08 -48.85 15.79
C VAL A 249 -32.97 -48.62 17.02
N PHE A 250 -34.19 -48.15 16.80
CA PHE A 250 -35.31 -48.35 17.71
C PHE A 250 -36.41 -49.00 16.87
N ASP A 251 -36.43 -50.33 16.89
CA ASP A 251 -37.61 -51.09 16.54
C ASP A 251 -38.03 -51.90 17.79
N ASP A 252 -39.34 -51.97 17.96
CA ASP A 252 -40.13 -52.90 18.78
C ASP A 252 -40.41 -52.54 20.25
N PHE A 253 -41.51 -51.79 20.41
CA PHE A 253 -42.46 -51.92 21.52
C PHE A 253 -43.37 -53.14 21.27
N ASP A 254 -43.43 -54.09 22.20
CA ASP A 254 -44.64 -54.82 22.60
C ASP A 254 -44.34 -55.74 23.83
N ILE A 255 -44.92 -55.41 24.99
CA ILE A 255 -45.24 -56.32 26.13
C ILE A 255 -46.60 -55.90 26.66
#